data_AF-A0A2D5PF45-F1
#
_entry.id   AF-A0A2D5PF45-F1
#
_cell.length_a   1.000
_cell.length_b   1.000
_cell.length_c   1.000
_cell.angle_alpha   90.00
_cell.angle_beta   90.00
_cell.angle_gamma   90.00
#
_symmetry.space_group_name_H-M   'P 1'
#
loop_
_entity.id
_entity.type
_entity.pdbx_description
1 polymer ?
#
loop_
_entity_poly.entity_id
_entity_poly.type
_entity_poly.pdbx_seq_one_letter_code
_entity_poly.pdbx_strand_id
1 'polypeptide(L)'
;MNNRLASDNRLYPHLITTLMLICGVNLSFLSLPARADTFLTEQGLRDCIAYEETAAKKQAAIEKLKDVMEEAQEYIDEFERQMQQLEWEINHSSGSERNALIDQYRAAGTRHNKFVDVHNLAADKINRLLGQYNTAVTRLEKHCYSHRVNSRTLNTVCGDSREGYCGYYE
;
A
#
# COMPACT_ATOMS: atom_id res chain seq x y z
N MET A 1 -27.75 -27.14 -34.33
CA MET A 1 -26.46 -27.57 -33.73
C MET A 1 -26.24 -26.74 -32.46
N ASN A 2 -26.52 -27.35 -31.31
CA ASN A 2 -26.52 -26.69 -30.00
C ASN A 2 -25.11 -26.66 -29.42
N ASN A 3 -24.34 -25.61 -29.70
CA ASN A 3 -23.11 -25.35 -28.97
C ASN A 3 -23.45 -24.57 -27.69
N ARG A 4 -23.75 -25.33 -26.64
CA ARG A 4 -23.64 -24.86 -25.26
C ARG A 4 -22.19 -24.45 -25.04
N LEU A 5 -21.91 -23.15 -25.14
CA LEU A 5 -20.69 -22.58 -24.57
C LEU A 5 -20.78 -22.86 -23.06
N ALA A 6 -19.89 -23.74 -22.60
CA ALA A 6 -19.74 -24.07 -21.20
C ALA A 6 -19.54 -22.77 -20.42
N SER A 7 -20.57 -22.46 -19.63
CA SER A 7 -20.60 -21.45 -18.60
C SER A 7 -19.71 -21.93 -17.45
N ASP A 8 -18.41 -21.75 -17.55
CA ASP A 8 -17.45 -22.04 -16.46
C ASP A 8 -16.48 -20.88 -16.24
N ASN A 9 -17.02 -19.66 -16.12
CA ASN A 9 -16.29 -18.52 -15.54
C ASN A 9 -17.17 -17.73 -14.55
N ARG A 10 -18.11 -18.41 -13.90
CA ARG A 10 -18.80 -17.90 -12.71
C ARG A 10 -18.15 -18.50 -11.48
N LEU A 11 -17.05 -17.94 -10.99
CA LEU A 11 -16.71 -18.08 -9.56
C LEU A 11 -15.66 -17.11 -9.02
N TYR A 12 -15.84 -15.79 -9.17
CA TYR A 12 -15.29 -14.85 -8.17
C TYR A 12 -16.18 -13.62 -7.96
N PRO A 13 -17.34 -13.73 -7.28
CA PRO A 13 -18.12 -12.56 -6.91
C PRO A 13 -17.83 -12.03 -5.48
N HIS A 14 -16.69 -12.39 -4.84
CA HIS A 14 -16.51 -12.14 -3.39
C HIS A 14 -15.15 -11.62 -2.92
N LEU A 15 -14.25 -11.14 -3.78
CA LEU A 15 -12.94 -10.62 -3.32
C LEU A 15 -12.73 -9.11 -3.41
N ILE A 16 -13.68 -8.35 -3.96
CA ILE A 16 -13.50 -6.90 -4.18
C ILE A 16 -14.20 -6.04 -3.10
N THR A 17 -15.00 -6.63 -2.21
CA THR A 17 -15.79 -5.86 -1.22
C THR A 17 -15.19 -5.75 0.18
N THR A 18 -13.93 -6.17 0.40
CA THR A 18 -13.34 -6.20 1.75
C THR A 18 -12.02 -5.43 1.87
N LEU A 19 -11.91 -4.27 1.22
CA LEU A 19 -10.80 -3.33 1.47
C LEU A 19 -11.22 -1.85 1.57
N MET A 20 -12.50 -1.58 1.82
CA MET A 20 -12.97 -0.26 2.27
C MET A 20 -13.13 -0.19 3.79
N LEU A 21 -12.11 -0.60 4.56
CA LEU A 21 -12.13 -0.41 6.02
C LEU A 21 -10.74 -0.36 6.65
N ILE A 22 -9.83 0.42 6.06
CA ILE A 22 -8.62 0.91 6.77
C ILE A 22 -8.47 2.42 6.51
N CYS A 23 -9.58 3.16 6.61
CA CYS A 23 -9.56 4.60 6.84
C CYS A 23 -10.17 4.83 8.22
N GLY A 24 -9.31 4.77 9.23
CA GLY A 24 -9.74 4.87 10.62
C GLY A 24 -8.65 4.50 11.61
N VAL A 25 -7.38 4.87 11.33
CA VAL A 25 -6.46 5.04 12.44
C VAL A 25 -6.92 6.31 13.14
N ASN A 26 -7.84 6.12 14.07
CA ASN A 26 -8.18 7.05 15.12
C ASN A 26 -6.83 7.51 15.72
N LEU A 27 -6.42 8.74 15.42
CA LEU A 27 -5.45 9.50 16.19
C LEU A 27 -6.08 9.83 17.55
N SER A 28 -6.53 8.80 18.26
CA SER A 28 -6.92 8.90 19.65
C SER A 28 -5.63 9.16 20.42
N PHE A 29 -5.51 10.39 20.92
CA PHE A 29 -4.56 10.84 21.92
C PHE A 29 -4.04 9.68 22.79
N LEU A 30 -2.88 9.15 22.41
CA LEU A 30 -2.16 8.17 23.20
C LEU A 30 -1.68 8.89 24.46
N SER A 31 -2.19 8.44 25.61
CA SER A 31 -1.67 8.80 26.92
C SER A 31 -0.15 8.63 26.89
N LEU A 32 0.59 9.75 27.05
CA LEU A 32 2.05 9.71 27.08
C LEU A 32 2.50 8.73 28.18
N PRO A 33 3.36 7.74 27.86
CA PRO A 33 3.96 6.91 28.90
C PRO A 33 4.79 7.81 29.83
N ALA A 34 4.77 7.49 31.12
CA ALA A 34 5.57 8.16 32.13
C ALA A 34 7.04 8.24 31.67
N ARG A 35 7.59 9.46 31.59
CA ARG A 35 8.98 9.70 31.19
C ARG A 35 9.91 8.89 32.08
N ALA A 36 10.73 8.04 31.48
CA ALA A 36 11.84 7.42 32.18
C ALA A 36 12.95 8.47 32.30
N ASP A 37 13.46 8.71 33.51
CA ASP A 37 14.58 9.64 33.78
C ASP A 37 15.94 9.12 33.26
N THR A 38 15.94 8.40 32.15
CA THR A 38 17.15 7.85 31.54
C THR A 38 17.52 8.61 30.27
N PHE A 39 18.79 8.98 30.17
CA PHE A 39 19.32 9.68 29.01
C PHE A 39 19.72 8.70 27.91
N LEU A 40 19.44 9.04 26.66
CA LEU A 40 19.95 8.30 25.51
C LEU A 40 21.48 8.45 25.43
N THR A 41 22.14 7.33 25.15
CA THR A 41 23.55 7.32 24.74
C THR A 41 23.68 7.85 23.31
N GLU A 42 24.89 8.18 22.87
CA GLU A 42 25.13 8.57 21.47
C GLU A 42 24.66 7.49 20.49
N GLN A 43 24.91 6.22 20.80
CA GLN A 43 24.41 5.12 19.99
C GLN A 43 22.88 5.04 20.01
N GLY A 44 22.26 5.18 21.19
CA GLY A 44 20.80 5.17 21.30
C GLY A 44 20.13 6.27 20.47
N LEU A 45 20.72 7.48 20.47
CA LEU A 45 20.23 8.56 19.62
C LEU A 45 20.40 8.27 18.12
N ARG A 46 21.53 7.69 17.70
CA ARG A 46 21.74 7.25 16.31
C ARG A 46 20.74 6.18 15.88
N ASP A 47 20.44 5.24 16.76
CA ASP A 47 19.44 4.20 16.50
C ASP A 47 18.04 4.81 16.33
N CYS A 48 17.68 5.80 17.16
CA CYS A 48 16.40 6.51 17.04
C CYS A 48 16.26 7.27 15.73
N ILE A 49 17.30 7.99 15.30
CA ILE A 49 17.35 8.64 13.98
C ILE A 49 17.13 7.60 12.88
N ALA A 50 17.85 6.46 12.95
CA ALA A 50 17.72 5.40 11.96
C ALA A 50 16.31 4.76 11.92
N TYR A 51 15.65 4.62 13.07
CA TYR A 51 14.26 4.13 13.12
C TYR A 51 13.29 5.12 12.48
N GLU A 52 13.43 6.42 12.74
CA GLU A 52 12.58 7.45 12.14
C GLU A 52 12.77 7.50 10.62
N GLU A 53 14.02 7.55 10.14
CA GLU A 53 14.31 7.49 8.71
C GLU A 53 13.74 6.23 8.06
N THR A 54 13.84 5.09 8.75
CA THR A 54 13.27 3.84 8.25
C THR A 54 11.76 3.95 8.15
N ALA A 55 11.07 4.43 9.20
CA ALA A 55 9.63 4.63 9.18
C ALA A 55 9.21 5.58 8.03
N ALA A 56 9.89 6.72 7.87
CA ALA A 56 9.63 7.68 6.80
C ALA A 56 9.82 7.05 5.40
N LYS A 57 10.91 6.30 5.18
CA LYS A 57 11.16 5.58 3.92
C LYS A 57 10.07 4.55 3.62
N LYS A 58 9.58 3.83 4.62
CA LYS A 58 8.48 2.86 4.44
C LYS A 58 7.16 3.54 4.14
N GLN A 59 6.85 4.64 4.84
CA GLN A 59 5.64 5.43 4.57
C GLN A 59 5.64 5.96 3.13
N ALA A 60 6.74 6.57 2.69
CA ALA A 60 6.86 7.08 1.32
C ALA A 60 6.74 5.97 0.26
N ALA A 61 7.26 4.77 0.54
CA ALA A 61 7.10 3.62 -0.35
C ALA A 61 5.66 3.09 -0.39
N ILE A 62 4.93 3.15 0.73
CA ILE A 62 3.51 2.79 0.79
C ILE A 62 2.69 3.75 -0.07
N GLU A 63 2.90 5.06 0.05
CA GLU A 63 2.16 6.04 -0.76
C GLU A 63 2.38 5.81 -2.27
N LYS A 64 3.63 5.59 -2.69
CA LYS A 64 3.92 5.24 -4.09
C LYS A 64 3.22 3.98 -4.58
N LEU A 65 3.03 2.99 -3.71
CA LEU A 65 2.32 1.76 -4.08
C LEU A 65 0.80 1.96 -4.13
N LYS A 66 0.25 2.90 -3.35
CA LYS A 66 -1.15 3.29 -3.48
C LYS A 66 -1.42 3.94 -4.83
N ASP A 67 -0.54 4.83 -5.28
CA ASP A 67 -0.65 5.44 -6.62
C ASP A 67 -0.67 4.35 -7.72
N VAL A 68 0.19 3.34 -7.61
CA VAL A 68 0.22 2.19 -8.53
C VAL A 68 -1.06 1.36 -8.46
N MET A 69 -1.64 1.18 -7.27
CA MET A 69 -2.91 0.46 -7.12
C MET A 69 -4.07 1.24 -7.73
N GLU A 70 -4.11 2.55 -7.54
CA GLU A 70 -5.12 3.44 -8.12
C GLU A 70 -5.06 3.40 -9.66
N GLU A 71 -3.87 3.56 -10.24
CA GLU A 71 -3.68 3.44 -11.69
C GLU A 71 -4.11 2.05 -12.20
N ALA A 72 -3.73 0.97 -11.50
CA ALA A 72 -4.14 -0.38 -11.88
C ALA A 72 -5.67 -0.56 -11.80
N GLN A 73 -6.33 0.03 -10.81
CA GLN A 73 -7.78 -0.02 -10.66
C GLN A 73 -8.50 0.72 -11.80
N GLU A 74 -8.00 1.87 -12.23
CA GLU A 74 -8.56 2.59 -13.38
C GLU A 74 -8.55 1.74 -14.66
N TYR A 75 -7.46 1.01 -14.91
CA TYR A 75 -7.37 0.09 -16.04
C TYR A 75 -8.29 -1.13 -15.88
N ILE A 76 -8.42 -1.68 -14.67
CA ILE A 76 -9.39 -2.76 -14.39
C ILE A 76 -10.78 -2.31 -14.78
N ASP A 77 -11.22 -1.14 -14.29
CA ASP A 77 -12.54 -0.58 -14.57
C ASP A 77 -12.74 -0.30 -16.08
N GLU A 78 -11.70 0.15 -16.78
CA GLU A 78 -11.73 0.36 -18.22
C GLU A 78 -11.96 -0.96 -18.97
N PHE A 79 -11.19 -2.00 -18.66
CA PHE A 79 -11.34 -3.30 -19.32
C PHE A 79 -12.65 -4.00 -18.95
N GLU A 80 -13.16 -3.82 -17.73
CA GLU A 80 -14.50 -4.32 -17.36
C GLU A 80 -15.59 -3.68 -18.23
N ARG A 81 -15.57 -2.35 -18.40
CA ARG A 81 -16.51 -1.66 -19.30
C ARG A 81 -16.38 -2.13 -20.74
N GLN A 82 -15.15 -2.28 -21.23
CA GLN A 82 -14.88 -2.78 -22.58
C GLN A 82 -15.44 -4.19 -22.77
N MET A 83 -15.24 -5.07 -21.79
CA MET A 83 -15.74 -6.45 -21.83
C MET A 83 -17.28 -6.49 -21.83
N GLN A 84 -17.95 -5.65 -21.03
CA GLN A 84 -19.41 -5.54 -21.04
C GLN A 84 -19.95 -5.11 -22.40
N GLN A 85 -19.30 -4.13 -23.04
CA GLN A 85 -19.66 -3.71 -24.40
C GLN A 85 -19.47 -4.86 -25.40
N LEU A 86 -18.31 -5.53 -25.39
CA LEU A 86 -18.03 -6.65 -26.28
C LEU A 86 -19.01 -7.82 -26.06
N GLU A 87 -19.41 -8.09 -24.82
CA GLU A 87 -20.43 -9.11 -24.52
C GLU A 87 -21.77 -8.76 -25.16
N TRP A 88 -22.18 -7.50 -25.09
CA TRP A 88 -23.38 -7.03 -25.78
C TRP A 88 -23.28 -7.21 -27.30
N GLU A 89 -22.16 -6.79 -27.91
CA GLU A 89 -21.92 -6.93 -29.36
C GLU A 89 -21.92 -8.41 -29.79
N ILE A 90 -21.24 -9.30 -29.05
CA ILE A 90 -21.21 -10.74 -29.30
C ILE A 90 -22.62 -11.36 -29.34
N ASN A 91 -23.53 -10.85 -28.51
CA ASN A 91 -24.92 -11.33 -28.44
C ASN A 91 -25.79 -10.84 -29.61
N HIS A 92 -25.37 -9.78 -30.31
CA HIS A 92 -26.11 -9.19 -31.44
C HIS A 92 -25.43 -9.41 -32.81
N SER A 93 -24.21 -9.94 -32.83
CA SER A 93 -23.49 -10.30 -34.05
C SER A 93 -23.56 -11.80 -34.36
N SER A 94 -23.24 -12.19 -35.59
CA SER A 94 -23.22 -13.59 -36.02
C SER A 94 -22.04 -13.90 -36.95
N GLY A 95 -21.81 -15.19 -37.23
CA GLY A 95 -20.79 -15.61 -38.20
C GLY A 95 -19.36 -15.19 -37.82
N SER A 96 -18.60 -14.70 -38.81
CA SER A 96 -17.19 -14.31 -38.66
C SER A 96 -17.00 -13.08 -37.76
N GLU A 97 -17.93 -12.12 -37.80
CA GLU A 97 -17.92 -10.93 -36.95
C GLU A 97 -17.98 -11.32 -35.47
N ARG A 98 -18.89 -12.23 -35.12
CA ARG A 98 -19.00 -12.75 -33.76
C ARG A 98 -17.71 -13.42 -33.27
N ASN A 99 -17.03 -14.18 -34.14
CA ASN A 99 -15.77 -14.83 -33.77
C ASN A 99 -14.67 -13.79 -33.49
N ALA A 100 -14.58 -12.73 -34.31
CA ALA A 100 -13.63 -11.66 -34.09
C ALA A 100 -13.89 -10.91 -32.76
N LEU A 101 -15.16 -10.66 -32.42
CA LEU A 101 -15.53 -10.04 -31.14
C LEU A 101 -15.19 -10.92 -29.94
N ILE A 102 -15.37 -12.25 -30.05
CA ILE A 102 -14.96 -13.20 -29.00
C ILE A 102 -13.44 -13.14 -28.76
N ASP A 103 -12.64 -13.04 -29.82
CA ASP A 103 -11.19 -12.93 -29.68
C ASP A 103 -10.78 -11.59 -29.05
N GLN A 104 -11.47 -10.50 -29.38
CA GLN A 104 -11.28 -9.21 -28.71
C GLN A 104 -11.66 -9.29 -27.22
N TYR A 105 -12.77 -9.94 -26.87
CA TYR A 105 -13.20 -10.12 -25.48
C TYR A 105 -12.15 -10.91 -24.67
N ARG A 106 -11.61 -11.99 -25.25
CA ARG A 106 -10.54 -12.77 -24.63
C ARG A 106 -9.26 -11.96 -24.43
N ALA A 107 -8.91 -11.14 -25.41
CA ALA A 107 -7.75 -10.25 -25.31
C ALA A 107 -7.94 -9.18 -24.23
N ALA A 108 -9.13 -8.58 -24.14
CA ALA A 108 -9.49 -7.63 -23.08
C ALA A 108 -9.42 -8.31 -21.69
N GLY A 109 -10.00 -9.51 -21.54
CA GLY A 109 -9.93 -10.27 -20.28
C GLY A 109 -8.50 -10.65 -19.87
N THR A 110 -7.63 -10.93 -20.84
CA THR A 110 -6.21 -11.17 -20.57
C THR A 110 -5.50 -9.92 -20.05
N ARG A 111 -5.83 -8.74 -20.58
CA ARG A 111 -5.26 -7.47 -20.11
C ARG A 111 -5.81 -7.09 -18.74
N HIS A 112 -7.12 -7.20 -18.55
CA HIS A 112 -7.78 -7.04 -17.25
C HIS A 112 -7.06 -7.84 -16.16
N ASN A 113 -6.84 -9.13 -16.38
CA ASN A 113 -6.20 -9.99 -15.38
C ASN A 113 -4.76 -9.57 -15.05
N LYS A 114 -4.01 -9.03 -16.03
CA LYS A 114 -2.67 -8.48 -15.75
C LYS A 114 -2.72 -7.30 -14.79
N PHE A 115 -3.71 -6.41 -14.93
CA PHE A 115 -3.86 -5.27 -14.01
C PHE A 115 -4.37 -5.71 -12.63
N VAL A 116 -5.23 -6.73 -12.56
CA VAL A 116 -5.58 -7.39 -11.30
C VAL A 116 -4.33 -7.95 -10.59
N ASP A 117 -3.43 -8.60 -11.33
CA ASP A 117 -2.18 -9.12 -10.77
C ASP A 117 -1.27 -7.99 -10.26
N VAL A 118 -1.16 -6.88 -11.01
CA VAL A 118 -0.40 -5.69 -10.59
C VAL A 118 -0.97 -5.10 -9.30
N HIS A 119 -2.29 -4.91 -9.24
CA HIS A 119 -2.99 -4.39 -8.08
C HIS A 119 -2.75 -5.28 -6.84
N ASN A 120 -2.92 -6.60 -6.98
CA ASN A 120 -2.71 -7.55 -5.89
C ASN A 120 -1.25 -7.57 -5.41
N LEU A 121 -0.29 -7.52 -6.33
CA LEU A 121 1.12 -7.48 -5.98
C LEU A 121 1.49 -6.20 -5.22
N ALA A 122 0.89 -5.06 -5.59
CA ALA A 122 1.09 -3.80 -4.89
C ALA A 122 0.48 -3.85 -3.47
N ALA A 123 -0.73 -4.39 -3.32
CA ALA A 123 -1.37 -4.60 -2.02
C ALA A 123 -0.52 -5.49 -1.09
N ASP A 124 0.00 -6.61 -1.60
CA ASP A 124 0.89 -7.50 -0.85
C ASP A 124 2.16 -6.81 -0.37
N LYS A 125 2.75 -5.95 -1.21
CA LYS A 125 3.93 -5.15 -0.84
C LYS A 125 3.59 -4.13 0.23
N ILE A 126 2.45 -3.43 0.13
CA ILE A 126 1.97 -2.49 1.15
C ILE A 126 1.82 -3.21 2.49
N ASN A 127 1.16 -4.37 2.52
CA ASN A 127 0.97 -5.13 3.76
C ASN A 127 2.29 -5.48 4.46
N ARG A 128 3.31 -5.89 3.68
CA ARG A 128 4.65 -6.16 4.23
C ARG A 128 5.33 -4.88 4.74
N LEU A 129 5.20 -3.78 4.00
CA LEU A 129 5.78 -2.50 4.39
C LEU A 129 5.10 -1.93 5.65
N LEU A 130 3.79 -2.10 5.81
CA LEU A 130 3.06 -1.71 7.02
C LEU A 130 3.59 -2.46 8.25
N GLY A 131 3.85 -3.77 8.14
CA GLY A 131 4.47 -4.53 9.23
C GLY A 131 5.85 -3.99 9.63
N GLN A 132 6.68 -3.61 8.65
CA GLN A 132 8.00 -3.03 8.87
C GLN A 132 7.90 -1.62 9.46
N TYR A 133 6.99 -0.79 8.94
CA TYR A 133 6.69 0.55 9.43
C TYR A 133 6.25 0.51 10.89
N ASN A 134 5.25 -0.32 11.22
CA ASN A 134 4.75 -0.47 12.58
C ASN A 134 5.85 -0.92 13.54
N THR A 135 6.71 -1.85 13.10
CA THR A 135 7.87 -2.27 13.91
C THR A 135 8.82 -1.11 14.20
N ALA A 136 9.11 -0.26 13.21
CA ALA A 136 9.98 0.90 13.40
C ALA A 136 9.33 1.95 14.32
N VAL A 137 8.04 2.24 14.14
CA VAL A 137 7.28 3.17 14.98
C VAL A 137 7.22 2.68 16.43
N THR A 138 6.90 1.40 16.66
CA THR A 138 6.89 0.83 18.02
C THR A 138 8.27 0.94 18.68
N ARG A 139 9.37 0.79 17.93
CA ARG A 139 10.71 0.99 18.47
C ARG A 139 10.96 2.45 18.85
N LEU A 140 10.53 3.42 18.04
CA LEU A 140 10.61 4.85 18.36
C LEU A 140 9.83 5.17 19.64
N GLU A 141 8.59 4.72 19.73
CA GLU A 141 7.73 4.97 20.89
C GLU A 141 8.32 4.40 22.17
N LYS A 142 8.83 3.16 22.10
CA LYS A 142 9.35 2.46 23.27
C LYS A 142 10.71 2.96 23.72
N HIS A 143 11.61 3.24 22.78
CA HIS A 143 13.03 3.44 23.06
C HIS A 143 13.52 4.87 22.83
N CYS A 144 12.71 5.74 22.24
CA CYS A 144 13.17 7.06 21.82
C CYS A 144 12.35 8.19 22.45
N TYR A 145 11.01 8.18 22.30
CA TYR A 145 10.17 9.28 22.80
C TYR A 145 10.04 9.39 24.32
N SER A 146 10.28 8.30 25.05
CA SER A 146 10.24 8.26 26.51
C SER A 146 11.54 8.74 27.18
N HIS A 147 12.61 8.96 26.40
CA HIS A 147 13.95 9.26 26.90
C HIS A 147 14.39 10.70 26.62
N ARG A 148 15.26 11.22 27.49
CA ARG A 148 15.88 12.54 27.31
C ARG A 148 17.20 12.42 26.59
N VAL A 149 17.60 13.45 25.86
CA VAL A 149 18.93 13.56 25.26
C VAL A 149 19.68 14.70 25.95
N ASN A 150 20.91 14.46 26.37
CA ASN A 150 21.75 15.53 26.92
C ASN A 150 22.35 16.36 25.78
N SER A 151 22.64 17.64 26.04
CA SER A 151 23.09 18.57 25.00
C SER A 151 24.43 18.19 24.36
N ARG A 152 25.33 17.51 25.08
CA ARG A 152 26.59 17.00 24.51
C ARG A 152 26.31 15.92 23.47
N THR A 153 25.54 14.90 23.84
CA THR A 153 25.11 13.81 22.95
C THR A 153 24.38 14.36 21.73
N LEU A 154 23.46 15.30 21.93
CA LEU A 154 22.70 15.92 20.85
C LEU A 154 23.64 16.63 19.86
N ASN A 155 24.56 17.46 20.35
CA ASN A 155 25.51 18.17 19.49
C ASN A 155 26.52 17.23 18.82
N THR A 156 26.96 16.16 19.48
CA THR A 156 27.87 15.16 18.88
C THR A 156 27.21 14.40 17.73
N VAL A 157 25.94 14.03 17.87
CA VAL A 157 25.26 13.17 16.89
C VAL A 157 24.59 13.99 15.78
N CYS A 158 23.92 15.08 16.15
CA CYS A 158 23.12 15.90 15.23
C CYS A 158 23.90 17.09 14.65
N GLY A 159 25.03 17.49 15.27
CA GLY A 159 25.80 18.66 14.85
C GLY A 159 24.95 19.95 14.87
N ASP A 160 25.23 20.83 13.91
CA ASP A 160 24.55 22.12 13.74
C ASP A 160 23.24 22.01 12.91
N SER A 161 23.02 20.88 12.23
CA SER A 161 21.85 20.64 11.38
C SER A 161 20.82 19.80 12.11
N ARG A 162 19.83 20.45 12.75
CA ARG A 162 18.77 19.78 13.53
C ARG A 162 17.53 19.45 12.69
N GLU A 163 17.73 18.82 11.54
CA GLU A 163 16.61 18.29 10.73
C GLU A 163 16.18 16.90 11.19
N GLY A 164 14.95 16.50 10.84
CA GLY A 164 14.37 15.20 11.20
C GLY A 164 14.27 15.00 12.72
N TYR A 165 14.58 13.79 13.19
CA TYR A 165 14.49 13.39 14.60
C TYR A 165 15.22 14.34 15.55
N CYS A 166 16.34 14.92 15.11
CA CYS A 166 17.14 15.84 15.91
C CYS A 166 16.41 17.15 16.23
N GLY A 167 15.49 17.59 15.36
CA GLY A 167 14.69 18.80 15.55
C GLY A 167 13.63 18.67 16.67
N TYR A 168 13.32 17.45 17.11
CA TYR A 168 12.40 17.22 18.22
C TYR A 168 12.93 17.72 19.57
N TYR A 169 14.25 17.97 19.68
CA TYR A 169 14.92 18.36 20.93
C TYR A 169 15.38 19.83 20.95
N GLU A 170 14.87 20.67 20.04
CA GLU A 170 14.93 22.13 20.15
C GLU A 170 13.86 22.68 21.11
#